data_AF-A0A8H9MCH6-F1
#
_entry.id   AF-A0A8H9MCH6-F1
#
_cell.length_a   1.000
_cell.length_b   1.000
_cell.length_c   1.000
_cell.angle_alpha   90.00
_cell.angle_beta   90.00
_cell.angle_gamma   90.00
#
_symmetry.space_group_name_H-M   'P 1'
#
loop_
_entity.id
_entity.type
_entity.pdbx_description
1 polymer ?
#
loop_
_entity_poly.entity_id
_entity_poly.type
_entity_poly.pdbx_seq_one_letter_code
_entity_poly.pdbx_strand_id
1 'polypeptide(L)'
;MSAPSRPSLIDRVQEHERQWGTENYPGRLSLAEILNAAVVAFWQTSKNGKPLEKPIITVHHNLDDIENWFMKSISRAYLETPDRRLLAVYRNGKAVRVKSVKVTFEVEDA
;
A
#
# COMPACT_ATOMS: atom_id res chain seq x y z
N MET A 1 18.77 -16.34 -12.69
CA MET A 1 17.62 -15.64 -13.29
C MET A 1 17.30 -14.44 -12.39
N SER A 2 17.48 -13.21 -12.87
CA SER A 2 17.12 -12.02 -12.11
C SER A 2 15.59 -11.94 -11.99
N ALA A 3 15.07 -11.62 -10.80
CA ALA A 3 13.64 -11.38 -10.61
C ALA A 3 13.16 -10.27 -11.57
N PRO A 4 11.93 -10.34 -12.11
CA PRO A 4 11.41 -9.30 -12.98
C PRO A 4 11.47 -7.94 -12.29
N SER A 5 11.86 -6.90 -13.03
CA SER A 5 11.87 -5.53 -12.54
C SER A 5 10.46 -5.14 -12.10
N ARG A 6 10.34 -4.54 -10.91
CA ARG A 6 9.04 -4.04 -10.43
C ARG A 6 8.57 -2.91 -11.35
N PRO A 7 7.25 -2.80 -11.61
CA PRO A 7 6.70 -1.68 -12.38
C PRO A 7 7.09 -0.34 -11.77
N SER A 8 7.39 0.64 -12.62
CA SER A 8 7.62 2.02 -12.18
C SER A 8 6.34 2.64 -11.59
N LEU A 9 6.46 3.80 -10.94
CA LEU A 9 5.28 4.52 -10.44
C LEU A 9 4.30 4.82 -11.58
N ILE A 10 4.81 5.27 -12.74
CA ILE A 10 3.95 5.64 -13.87
C ILE A 10 3.23 4.43 -14.45
N ASP A 11 3.88 3.27 -14.58
CA ASP A 11 3.23 2.03 -15.03
C ASP A 11 2.08 1.65 -14.09
N ARG A 12 2.29 1.82 -12.77
CA ARG A 12 1.30 1.49 -11.76
C ARG A 12 0.12 2.46 -11.75
N VAL A 13 0.38 3.75 -11.95
CA VAL A 13 -0.68 4.75 -12.09
C VAL A 13 -1.49 4.49 -13.36
N GLN A 14 -0.86 4.20 -14.49
CA GLN A 14 -1.58 3.87 -15.72
C GLN A 14 -2.49 2.65 -15.55
N GLU A 15 -2.00 1.60 -14.89
CA GLU A 15 -2.82 0.42 -14.59
C GLU A 15 -4.01 0.77 -13.67
N HIS A 16 -3.78 1.58 -12.65
CA HIS A 16 -4.86 2.10 -11.80
C HIS A 16 -5.91 2.89 -12.61
N GLU A 17 -5.46 3.79 -13.49
CA GLU A 17 -6.35 4.58 -14.34
C GLU A 17 -7.16 3.69 -15.30
N ARG A 18 -6.58 2.63 -15.85
CA ARG A 18 -7.30 1.65 -16.69
C ARG A 18 -8.38 0.91 -15.92
N GLN A 19 -8.10 0.50 -14.67
CA GLN A 19 -9.07 -0.23 -13.84
C GLN A 19 -10.24 0.63 -13.39
N TRP A 20 -9.99 1.92 -13.12
CA TRP A 20 -11.05 2.86 -12.78
C TRP A 20 -11.81 3.36 -14.00
N GLY A 21 -11.15 3.51 -15.15
CA GLY A 21 -11.78 4.06 -16.35
C GLY A 21 -12.35 5.44 -16.07
N THR A 22 -13.66 5.59 -16.22
CA THR A 22 -14.40 6.85 -15.97
C THR A 22 -14.98 6.96 -14.55
N GLU A 23 -14.86 5.92 -13.72
CA GLU A 23 -15.38 5.92 -12.35
C GLU A 23 -14.44 6.65 -11.39
N ASN A 24 -14.98 7.24 -10.31
CA ASN A 24 -14.23 7.94 -9.27
C ASN A 24 -14.52 7.36 -7.88
N TYR A 25 -13.50 7.33 -7.02
CA TYR A 25 -13.65 7.05 -5.59
C TYR A 25 -13.48 8.31 -4.74
N PRO A 26 -14.05 8.34 -3.51
CA PRO A 26 -13.85 9.44 -2.58
C PRO A 26 -12.37 9.66 -2.28
N GLY A 27 -11.92 10.92 -2.40
CA GLY A 27 -10.52 11.29 -2.14
C GLY A 27 -9.54 10.87 -3.24
N ARG A 28 -10.00 10.59 -4.47
CA ARG A 28 -9.12 10.35 -5.62
C ARG A 28 -8.23 11.56 -5.88
N LEU A 29 -6.93 11.29 -5.98
CA LEU A 29 -5.89 12.27 -6.25
C LEU A 29 -5.72 12.49 -7.75
N SER A 30 -5.32 13.70 -8.12
CA SER A 30 -4.87 14.02 -9.47
C SER A 30 -3.51 13.38 -9.77
N LEU A 31 -3.20 13.22 -11.06
CA LEU A 31 -1.89 12.72 -11.49
C LEU A 31 -0.74 13.60 -10.97
N ALA A 32 -0.93 14.92 -10.95
CA ALA A 32 0.08 15.85 -10.46
C ALA A 32 0.36 15.66 -8.97
N GLU A 33 -0.67 15.45 -8.15
CA GLU A 33 -0.50 15.17 -6.72
C GLU A 33 0.23 13.85 -6.50
N ILE A 34 -0.10 12.80 -7.27
CA ILE A 34 0.56 11.50 -7.16
C ILE A 34 2.04 11.58 -7.52
N LEU A 35 2.37 12.22 -8.65
CA LEU A 35 3.76 12.28 -9.14
C LEU A 35 4.66 13.17 -8.28
N ASN A 36 4.09 14.19 -7.62
CA ASN A 36 4.85 15.10 -6.75
C ASN A 36 4.88 14.64 -5.28
N ALA A 37 4.16 13.58 -4.91
CA ALA A 37 4.13 13.09 -3.54
C ALA A 37 5.46 12.44 -3.12
N ALA A 38 5.86 12.68 -1.86
CA ALA A 38 7.04 12.07 -1.27
C ALA A 38 6.90 10.55 -1.16
N VAL A 39 5.72 10.07 -0.75
CA VAL A 39 5.36 8.66 -0.69
C VAL A 39 3.99 8.44 -1.33
N VAL A 40 3.89 7.42 -2.18
CA VAL A 40 2.65 6.97 -2.82
C VAL A 40 2.41 5.51 -2.44
N ALA A 41 1.22 5.19 -1.95
CA ALA A 41 0.82 3.83 -1.60
C ALA A 41 -0.42 3.40 -2.38
N PHE A 42 -0.39 2.17 -2.89
CA PHE A 42 -1.50 1.52 -3.58
C PHE A 42 -2.11 0.48 -2.67
N TRP A 43 -3.43 0.48 -2.55
CA TRP A 43 -4.17 -0.39 -1.64
C TRP A 43 -5.23 -1.18 -2.37
N GLN A 44 -5.30 -2.48 -2.12
CA GLN A 44 -6.50 -3.27 -2.40
C GLN A 44 -7.42 -3.15 -1.21
N THR A 45 -8.55 -2.49 -1.35
CA THR A 45 -9.56 -2.44 -0.28
C THR A 45 -10.36 -3.74 -0.22
N SER A 46 -10.87 -4.09 0.94
CA SER A 46 -11.82 -5.18 1.15
C SER A 46 -13.07 -4.64 1.83
N LYS A 47 -14.23 -5.20 1.48
CA LYS A 47 -15.50 -4.96 2.17
C LYS A 47 -16.12 -6.31 2.50
N ASN A 48 -16.41 -6.55 3.78
CA ASN A 48 -16.96 -7.81 4.29
C ASN A 48 -16.10 -9.03 3.92
N GLY A 49 -14.78 -8.92 4.00
CA GLY A 49 -13.84 -10.00 3.66
C GLY A 49 -13.70 -10.31 2.17
N LYS A 50 -14.43 -9.62 1.30
CA LYS A 50 -14.26 -9.71 -0.16
C LYS A 50 -13.36 -8.57 -0.63
N PRO A 51 -12.31 -8.82 -1.42
CA PRO A 51 -11.57 -7.75 -2.08
C PRO A 51 -12.54 -6.92 -2.92
N LEU A 52 -12.54 -5.60 -2.73
CA LEU A 52 -13.10 -4.70 -3.75
C LEU A 52 -12.28 -4.86 -5.01
N GLU A 53 -12.87 -4.68 -6.18
CA GLU A 53 -12.20 -4.98 -7.45
C GLU A 53 -11.07 -3.99 -7.75
N LYS A 54 -11.25 -2.71 -7.37
CA LYS A 54 -10.38 -1.63 -7.81
C LYS A 54 -9.48 -1.10 -6.68
N PRO A 55 -8.17 -0.93 -6.92
CA PRO A 55 -7.24 -0.40 -5.94
C PRO A 55 -7.40 1.11 -5.78
N ILE A 56 -7.06 1.63 -4.60
CA ILE A 56 -7.03 3.08 -4.33
C ILE A 56 -5.60 3.56 -4.06
N ILE A 57 -5.37 4.86 -4.24
CA ILE A 57 -4.08 5.50 -3.99
C ILE A 57 -4.18 6.43 -2.78
N THR A 58 -3.18 6.41 -1.92
CA THR A 58 -2.95 7.43 -0.89
C THR A 58 -1.54 8.00 -1.00
N VAL A 59 -1.35 9.24 -0.52
CA VAL A 59 -0.07 9.92 -0.46
C VAL A 59 0.30 10.27 0.97
N HIS A 60 1.60 10.24 1.28
CA HIS A 60 2.14 10.44 2.62
C HIS A 60 3.40 11.30 2.57
N HIS A 61 3.70 12.00 3.67
CA HIS A 61 4.92 12.80 3.79
C HIS A 61 6.18 11.93 3.94
N ASN A 62 6.04 10.78 4.60
CA ASN A 62 7.13 9.85 4.87
C ASN A 62 6.60 8.40 4.90
N LEU A 63 7.48 7.44 5.22
CA LEU A 63 7.12 6.03 5.29
C LEU A 63 6.49 5.61 6.62
N ASP A 64 6.55 6.46 7.64
CA ASP A 64 6.16 6.13 9.02
C ASP A 64 4.69 5.67 9.08
N ASP A 65 3.80 6.33 8.32
CA ASP A 65 2.40 5.95 8.22
C ASP A 65 2.21 4.54 7.65
N ILE A 66 3.01 4.18 6.64
CA ILE A 66 2.96 2.88 5.98
C ILE A 66 3.53 1.80 6.90
N GLU A 67 4.61 2.10 7.61
CA GLU A 67 5.24 1.21 8.58
C GLU A 67 4.31 0.95 9.77
N ASN A 68 3.70 2.00 10.32
CA ASN A 68 2.70 1.91 11.38
C ASN A 68 1.49 1.09 10.96
N TRP A 69 0.99 1.29 9.73
CA TRP A 69 -0.07 0.47 9.17
C TRP A 69 0.35 -1.00 9.07
N PHE A 70 1.54 -1.27 8.53
CA PHE A 70 2.06 -2.63 8.34
C PHE A 70 2.24 -3.38 9.67
N MET A 71 2.78 -2.71 10.70
CA MET A 71 2.91 -3.28 12.04
C MET A 71 1.57 -3.57 12.70
N LYS A 72 0.58 -2.68 12.53
CA LYS A 72 -0.81 -2.92 12.97
C LYS A 72 -1.41 -4.12 12.25
N SER A 73 -1.17 -4.28 10.94
CA SER A 73 -1.66 -5.43 10.19
C SER A 73 -1.03 -6.76 10.64
N ILE A 74 0.25 -6.77 11.02
CA ILE A 74 0.90 -7.97 11.56
C ILE A 74 0.35 -8.32 12.95
N SER A 75 0.30 -7.33 13.85
CA SER A 75 -0.16 -7.55 15.24
C SER A 75 -1.65 -7.91 15.33
N ARG A 76 -2.49 -7.30 14.50
CA ARG A 76 -3.94 -7.53 14.48
C ARG A 76 -4.39 -8.70 13.61
N ALA A 77 -3.47 -9.36 12.88
CA ALA A 77 -3.81 -10.47 12.00
C ALA A 77 -4.59 -11.61 12.70
N TYR A 78 -4.46 -11.73 14.03
CA TYR A 78 -5.17 -12.71 14.84
C TYR A 78 -6.59 -12.31 15.25
N LEU A 79 -6.98 -11.04 15.11
CA LEU A 79 -8.28 -10.50 15.56
C LEU A 79 -9.19 -10.14 14.39
N GLU A 80 -8.67 -9.40 13.39
CA GLU A 80 -9.45 -8.94 12.24
C GLU A 80 -8.56 -8.85 10.99
N THR A 81 -9.08 -9.29 9.84
CA THR A 81 -8.41 -9.10 8.55
C THR A 81 -8.45 -7.60 8.20
N PRO A 82 -7.32 -6.94 7.91
CA PRO A 82 -7.31 -5.53 7.56
C PRO A 82 -8.22 -5.23 6.35
N ASP A 83 -9.04 -4.19 6.44
CA ASP A 83 -9.92 -3.72 5.36
C ASP A 83 -9.17 -3.26 4.10
N ARG A 84 -7.84 -3.22 4.15
CA ARG A 84 -6.97 -2.85 3.04
C ARG A 84 -5.77 -3.78 3.01
N ARG A 85 -5.24 -4.05 1.83
CA ARG A 85 -3.98 -4.76 1.63
C ARG A 85 -3.05 -3.86 0.83
N LEU A 86 -1.84 -3.64 1.35
CA LEU A 86 -0.83 -2.87 0.65
C LEU A 86 -0.34 -3.62 -0.59
N LEU A 87 -0.50 -3.02 -1.77
CA LEU A 87 -0.10 -3.58 -3.06
C LEU A 87 1.29 -3.12 -3.49
N ALA A 88 1.56 -1.82 -3.34
CA ALA A 88 2.83 -1.21 -3.72
C ALA A 88 3.06 0.10 -2.97
N VAL A 89 4.33 0.45 -2.77
CA VAL A 89 4.75 1.73 -2.19
C VAL A 89 5.87 2.29 -3.05
N TYR A 90 5.83 3.60 -3.28
CA TYR A 90 6.86 4.34 -3.98
C TYR A 90 7.30 5.51 -3.12
N ARG A 91 8.60 5.79 -3.08
CA ARG A 91 9.17 6.97 -2.42
C ARG A 91 9.93 7.78 -3.46
N ASN A 92 9.54 9.05 -3.65
CA ASN A 92 10.09 9.92 -4.69
C ASN A 92 10.12 9.22 -6.07
N GLY A 93 9.01 8.58 -6.46
CA GLY A 93 8.86 7.83 -7.71
C GLY A 93 9.54 6.45 -7.78
N LYS A 94 10.34 6.05 -6.78
CA LYS A 94 11.07 4.77 -6.78
C LYS A 94 10.34 3.71 -5.96
N ALA A 95 10.23 2.50 -6.50
CA ALA A 95 9.60 1.38 -5.83
C ALA A 95 10.31 1.03 -4.51
N VAL A 96 9.53 0.94 -3.44
CA VAL A 96 9.98 0.56 -2.11
C VAL A 96 9.74 -0.94 -1.91
N ARG A 97 10.67 -1.60 -1.23
CA ARG A 97 10.51 -2.98 -0.75
C ARG A 97 10.81 -3.04 0.74
N VAL A 98 10.06 -3.87 1.46
CA VAL A 98 10.42 -4.24 2.82
C VAL A 98 11.78 -4.94 2.78
N LYS A 99 12.74 -4.41 3.53
CA LYS A 99 14.09 -4.97 3.61
C LYS A 99 14.17 -6.10 4.64
N SER A 100 13.53 -5.92 5.80
CA SER A 100 13.51 -6.86 6.91
C SER A 100 12.36 -6.53 7.86
N VAL A 101 11.87 -7.53 8.59
CA VAL A 101 10.96 -7.37 9.74
C VAL A 101 11.59 -8.17 10.88
N LYS A 102 11.78 -7.56 12.05
CA LYS A 102 12.27 -8.24 13.25
C LYS A 102 11.18 -8.19 14.32
N VAL A 103 10.70 -9.36 14.75
CA VAL A 103 9.78 -9.51 15.86
C VAL A 103 10.48 -10.34 16.93
N THR A 104 10.44 -9.89 18.17
CA THR A 104 11.06 -10.57 19.30
C THR A 104 10.04 -10.60 20.43
N PHE A 105 9.81 -11.80 20.97
CA PHE A 105 8.86 -12.03 22.05
C PHE A 105 9.66 -12.34 23.32
N GLU A 106 9.12 -11.91 24.45
CA GLU A 106 9.58 -12.27 25.78
C GLU A 106 8.43 -12.99 26.48
N VAL A 107 8.75 -14.02 27.26
CA VAL A 107 7.77 -14.74 28.07
C VAL A 107 7.74 -14.06 29.43
N GLU A 108 6.58 -13.52 29.82
CA GLU A 108 6.37 -13.12 31.21
C GLU A 108 6.18 -14.39 32.04
N ASP A 109 7.09 -14.63 32.99
CA ASP A 109 6.89 -15.63 34.03
C ASP A 109 5.68 -15.19 34.88
N ALA A 110 4.67 -16.07 34.96
CA ALA A 110 3.40 -15.85 35.65
C ALA A 110 3.55 -15.68 37.17
#